data_AF-A0A379LKU6-F1
#
_entry.id   AF-A0A379LKU6-F1
#
_cell.length_a   1.000
_cell.length_b   1.000
_cell.length_c   1.000
_cell.angle_alpha   90.00
_cell.angle_beta   90.00
_cell.angle_gamma   90.00
#
_symmetry.space_group_name_H-M   'P 1'
#
loop_
_entity.id
_entity.type
_entity.pdbx_description
1 polymer ?
#
loop_
_entity_poly.entity_id
_entity_poly.type
_entity_poly.pdbx_seq_one_letter_code
_entity_poly.pdbx_strand_id
1 'polypeptide(L)'
;MPTLVIFVALAILLAIILAIIVLMPWLRVDRSAQNDQLIALNVEVFKERLEELTADFNAGAMTEAEFKTQKTELERQLLLASDDKNSVVLSEGLKEENFSREQLLKAKREQQFTRSSKARLTLLICVPILMILGYFLAGDRSPVVNLWQAQDKVGQVADDLLTGKIDAPPEWATEDSVGLMGAIQTNVHHHAHDPMRWMRLADILLAFEANQQAVEAQARAYRLAPEDETIAVSYAQTNFFTSGGMLDASSRKALEGVLQKNPEHQGAQMLMAMGEARAGNYQQAQAWVERLKTGIMARDGDHSEALNSLNELSRNIAQQQQASLSAANNSTANTATQTVAVTVTLNPSLTPLLAPSDILFVTIQQASGGAPLAVKRLPASELANAVNGFNIELSDEDAMMPTQTLSKAMQEGKQLVLKARISKSGQAMQEAGDLAANDLPLNYQDNTEGQLKVTTEINKQLP
;
A
#
# COMPACT_ATOMS: atom_id res chain seq x y z
N MET A 1 -9.59 27.74 25.58
CA MET A 1 -10.92 27.16 25.27
C MET A 1 -10.66 25.76 24.76
N PRO A 2 -11.32 24.72 25.30
CA PRO A 2 -11.12 23.35 24.83
C PRO A 2 -11.43 23.28 23.34
N THR A 3 -10.55 22.61 22.59
CA THR A 3 -10.58 22.51 21.12
C THR A 3 -11.93 22.00 20.60
N LEU A 4 -12.58 21.12 21.36
CA LEU A 4 -13.93 20.61 21.12
C LEU A 4 -14.99 21.73 21.03
N VAL A 5 -14.95 22.71 21.94
CA VAL A 5 -15.95 23.79 21.98
C VAL A 5 -15.83 24.69 20.74
N ILE A 6 -14.60 24.96 20.29
CA ILE A 6 -14.34 25.75 19.08
C ILE A 6 -14.88 25.02 17.84
N PHE A 7 -14.60 23.72 17.71
CA PHE A 7 -15.08 22.90 16.59
C PHE A 7 -16.61 22.90 16.53
N VAL A 8 -17.29 22.64 17.65
CA VAL A 8 -18.76 22.62 17.72
C VAL A 8 -19.35 23.98 17.36
N ALA A 9 -18.77 25.08 17.85
CA ALA A 9 -19.23 26.42 17.52
C ALA A 9 -19.12 26.74 16.01
N LEU A 10 -17.99 26.39 15.39
CA LEU A 10 -17.78 26.58 13.95
C LEU A 10 -18.71 25.70 13.11
N ALA A 11 -18.93 24.45 13.51
CA ALA A 11 -19.84 23.54 12.82
C ALA A 11 -21.29 24.05 12.84
N ILE A 12 -21.75 24.55 13.99
CA ILE A 12 -23.09 25.16 14.12
C ILE A 12 -23.20 26.41 13.24
N LEU A 13 -22.19 27.29 13.28
CA LEU A 13 -22.18 28.50 12.45
C LEU A 13 -22.24 28.18 10.96
N LEU A 14 -21.45 27.21 10.50
CA LEU A 14 -21.44 26.79 9.10
C LEU A 14 -22.79 26.16 8.69
N ALA A 15 -23.39 25.33 9.54
CA ALA A 15 -24.70 24.74 9.29
C ALA A 15 -25.81 25.81 9.16
N ILE A 16 -25.77 26.86 9.99
CA ILE A 16 -26.71 27.98 9.91
C ILE A 16 -26.55 28.75 8.60
N ILE A 17 -25.30 29.04 8.19
CA ILE A 17 -25.02 29.74 6.93
C ILE A 17 -25.55 28.94 5.74
N LEU A 18 -25.28 27.63 5.71
CA LEU A 18 -25.75 26.75 4.64
C LEU A 18 -27.27 26.67 4.59
N ALA A 19 -27.94 26.60 5.75
CA ALA A 19 -29.39 26.65 5.82
C ALA A 19 -29.95 27.98 5.28
N ILE A 20 -29.33 29.12 5.60
CA ILE A 20 -29.73 30.42 5.06
C ILE A 20 -29.57 30.46 3.54
N ILE A 21 -28.44 30.01 3.01
CA ILE A 21 -28.16 30.00 1.55
C ILE A 21 -29.18 29.13 0.81
N VAL A 22 -29.47 27.94 1.32
CA VAL A 22 -30.42 27.01 0.68
C VAL A 22 -31.85 27.52 0.74
N LEU A 23 -32.26 28.20 1.82
CA LEU A 23 -33.61 28.75 1.95
C LEU A 23 -33.78 30.12 1.29
N MET A 24 -32.72 30.88 1.01
CA MET A 24 -32.78 32.23 0.43
C MET A 24 -33.54 32.29 -0.91
N PRO A 25 -33.34 31.37 -1.88
CA PRO A 25 -34.11 31.35 -3.13
C PRO A 25 -35.61 31.13 -2.90
N TRP A 26 -35.96 30.40 -1.84
CA TRP A 26 -37.36 30.10 -1.50
C TRP A 26 -38.04 31.24 -0.71
N LEU A 27 -37.23 32.07 -0.04
CA LEU A 27 -37.67 33.30 0.64
C LEU A 27 -37.89 34.47 -0.32
N ARG A 28 -37.21 34.50 -1.47
CA ARG A 28 -37.26 35.59 -2.47
C ARG A 28 -38.38 35.53 -3.50
N VAL A 29 -39.39 34.65 -3.34
CA VAL A 29 -40.56 34.65 -4.22
C VAL A 29 -41.48 35.82 -3.85
N ASP A 30 -41.14 37.02 -4.36
CA ASP A 30 -41.96 38.22 -4.24
C ASP A 30 -43.21 38.11 -5.11
N ARG A 31 -44.34 37.79 -4.48
CA ARG A 31 -45.66 37.71 -5.13
C ARG A 31 -46.29 39.06 -5.45
N SER A 32 -45.70 40.19 -5.04
CA SER A 32 -46.24 41.51 -5.39
C SER A 32 -46.08 41.76 -6.89
N ALA A 33 -44.86 41.60 -7.41
CA ALA A 33 -44.54 41.95 -8.79
C ALA A 33 -45.41 41.23 -9.84
N GLN A 34 -45.67 39.93 -9.66
CA GLN A 34 -46.46 39.15 -10.62
C GLN A 34 -47.96 39.45 -10.55
N ASN A 35 -48.49 39.78 -9.37
CA ASN A 35 -49.89 40.16 -9.21
C ASN A 35 -50.16 41.59 -9.69
N ASP A 36 -49.24 42.51 -9.41
CA ASP A 36 -49.35 43.91 -9.83
C ASP A 36 -49.26 44.02 -11.36
N GLN A 37 -48.45 43.16 -11.99
CA GLN A 37 -48.33 43.08 -13.45
C GLN A 37 -49.58 42.53 -14.14
N LEU A 38 -50.28 41.55 -13.54
CA LEU A 38 -51.54 41.00 -14.09
C LEU A 38 -52.71 41.98 -13.92
N ILE A 39 -52.76 42.71 -12.81
CA ILE A 39 -53.76 43.77 -12.59
C ILE A 39 -53.53 44.92 -13.57
N ALA A 40 -52.28 45.36 -13.74
CA ALA A 40 -51.94 46.40 -14.71
C ALA A 40 -52.32 46.01 -16.14
N LEU A 41 -52.09 44.75 -16.54
CA LEU A 41 -52.46 44.24 -17.86
C LEU A 41 -53.98 44.22 -18.08
N ASN A 42 -54.76 43.75 -17.09
CA ASN A 42 -56.22 43.70 -17.19
C ASN A 42 -56.85 45.10 -17.26
N VAL A 43 -56.30 46.06 -16.52
CA VAL A 43 -56.73 47.47 -16.56
C VAL A 43 -56.42 48.10 -17.92
N GLU A 44 -55.28 47.77 -18.53
CA GLU A 44 -54.90 48.33 -19.82
C GLU A 44 -55.79 47.79 -20.97
N VAL A 45 -56.04 46.48 -20.99
CA VAL A 45 -56.98 45.86 -21.96
C VAL A 45 -58.39 46.42 -21.79
N PHE A 46 -58.83 46.70 -20.56
CA PHE A 46 -60.11 47.33 -20.30
C PHE A 46 -60.20 48.74 -20.91
N LYS A 47 -59.15 49.57 -20.76
CA LYS A 47 -59.13 50.92 -21.33
C LYS A 47 -59.20 50.89 -22.85
N GLU A 48 -58.42 50.01 -23.48
CA GLU A 48 -58.40 49.84 -24.94
C GLU A 48 -59.79 49.46 -25.47
N ARG A 49 -60.45 48.48 -24.82
CA ARG A 49 -61.81 48.07 -25.18
C ARG A 49 -62.85 49.16 -24.94
N LEU A 50 -62.70 49.96 -23.89
CA LEU A 50 -63.58 51.11 -23.64
C LEU A 50 -63.40 52.18 -24.72
N GLU A 51 -62.17 52.42 -25.17
CA GLU A 51 -61.86 53.39 -26.23
C GLU A 51 -62.46 52.96 -27.57
N GLU A 52 -62.31 51.67 -27.94
CA GLU A 52 -62.96 51.06 -29.11
C GLU A 52 -64.49 51.23 -29.04
N LEU A 53 -65.09 50.91 -27.90
CA LEU A 53 -66.53 51.04 -27.68
C LEU A 53 -67.03 52.48 -27.85
N THR A 54 -66.24 53.46 -27.37
CA THR A 54 -66.56 54.89 -27.53
C THR A 54 -66.38 55.36 -28.97
N ALA A 55 -65.40 54.84 -29.70
CA ALA A 55 -65.18 55.16 -31.10
C ALA A 55 -66.35 54.67 -31.97
N ASP A 56 -66.83 53.46 -31.75
CA ASP A 56 -67.97 52.87 -32.47
C ASP A 56 -69.28 53.63 -32.19
N PHE A 57 -69.48 54.09 -30.95
CA PHE A 57 -70.60 54.96 -30.61
C PHE A 57 -70.52 56.32 -31.33
N ASN A 58 -69.34 56.96 -31.32
CA ASN A 58 -69.12 58.24 -32.00
C ASN A 58 -69.23 58.14 -33.54
N ALA A 59 -68.87 57.00 -34.11
CA ALA A 59 -69.02 56.69 -35.54
C ALA A 59 -70.47 56.38 -35.94
N GLY A 60 -71.40 56.31 -34.99
CA GLY A 60 -72.81 55.98 -35.22
C GLY A 60 -73.07 54.50 -35.54
N ALA A 61 -72.09 53.63 -35.28
CA ALA A 61 -72.21 52.19 -35.50
C ALA A 61 -73.00 51.46 -34.40
N MET A 62 -73.25 52.12 -33.27
CA MET A 62 -73.95 51.57 -32.10
C MET A 62 -74.89 52.59 -31.47
N THR A 63 -76.03 52.13 -30.94
CA THR A 63 -77.01 52.99 -30.25
C THR A 63 -76.60 53.29 -28.80
N GLU A 64 -77.14 54.36 -28.21
CA GLU A 64 -76.82 54.77 -26.83
C GLU A 64 -77.17 53.69 -25.79
N ALA A 65 -78.26 52.96 -26.02
CA ALA A 65 -78.67 51.85 -25.15
C ALA A 65 -77.66 50.69 -25.21
N GLU A 66 -77.21 50.32 -26.40
CA GLU A 66 -76.22 49.25 -26.61
C GLU A 66 -74.86 49.61 -26.01
N PHE A 67 -74.40 50.86 -26.19
CA PHE A 67 -73.16 51.36 -25.59
C PHE A 67 -73.18 51.22 -24.07
N LYS A 68 -74.28 51.65 -23.43
CA LYS A 68 -74.41 51.60 -21.97
C LYS A 68 -74.40 50.17 -21.44
N THR A 69 -75.08 49.25 -22.12
CA THR A 69 -75.10 47.83 -21.73
C THR A 69 -73.71 47.19 -21.85
N GLN A 70 -73.02 47.41 -22.98
CA GLN A 70 -71.69 46.84 -23.21
C GLN A 70 -70.64 47.43 -22.25
N LYS A 71 -70.72 48.73 -21.96
CA LYS A 71 -69.86 49.38 -20.97
C LYS A 71 -70.05 48.79 -19.57
N THR A 72 -71.30 48.62 -19.13
CA THR A 72 -71.60 48.03 -17.81
C THR A 72 -71.12 46.59 -17.70
N GLU A 73 -71.23 45.81 -18.76
CA GLU A 73 -70.71 44.44 -18.77
C GLU A 73 -69.18 44.41 -18.70
N LEU A 74 -68.50 45.31 -19.42
CA LEU A 74 -67.04 45.46 -19.36
C LEU A 74 -66.58 45.86 -17.94
N GLU A 75 -67.26 46.81 -17.30
CA GLU A 75 -66.99 47.23 -15.91
C GLU A 75 -67.19 46.08 -14.93
N ARG A 76 -68.22 45.26 -15.15
CA ARG A 76 -68.48 44.06 -14.37
C ARG A 76 -67.38 43.02 -14.53
N GLN A 77 -66.87 42.81 -15.74
CA GLN A 77 -65.75 41.89 -15.99
C GLN A 77 -64.45 42.35 -15.32
N LEU A 78 -64.17 43.65 -15.33
CA LEU A 78 -63.01 44.21 -14.62
C LEU A 78 -63.14 44.01 -13.10
N LEU A 79 -64.35 44.23 -12.56
CA LEU A 79 -64.62 43.97 -11.14
C LEU A 79 -64.45 42.48 -10.79
N LEU A 80 -64.99 41.56 -11.59
CA LEU A 80 -64.81 40.12 -11.36
C LEU A 80 -63.34 39.68 -11.45
N ALA A 81 -62.59 40.22 -12.41
CA ALA A 81 -61.15 39.97 -12.51
C ALA A 81 -60.35 40.59 -11.34
N SER A 82 -60.86 41.67 -10.73
CA SER A 82 -60.28 42.29 -9.55
C SER A 82 -60.70 41.61 -8.24
N ASP A 83 -61.87 40.96 -8.22
CA ASP A 83 -62.52 40.38 -7.04
C ASP A 83 -62.30 38.85 -6.91
N ASP A 84 -61.63 38.20 -7.87
CA ASP A 84 -61.11 36.81 -7.74
C ASP A 84 -60.01 36.67 -6.65
N LYS A 85 -59.79 37.73 -5.88
CA LYS A 85 -59.08 37.68 -4.59
C LYS A 85 -59.99 37.65 -3.36
N ASN A 86 -61.31 37.86 -3.46
CA ASN A 86 -62.19 37.84 -2.29
C ASN A 86 -63.72 37.74 -2.52
N SER A 87 -64.27 36.68 -3.14
CA SER A 87 -65.50 36.02 -2.60
C SER A 87 -65.94 34.79 -3.40
N VAL A 88 -66.09 33.68 -2.68
CA VAL A 88 -67.05 32.60 -2.98
C VAL A 88 -68.45 33.15 -2.67
N VAL A 89 -69.48 32.69 -3.40
CA VAL A 89 -70.97 32.93 -3.28
C VAL A 89 -71.45 33.90 -4.38
N LEU A 90 -72.20 33.53 -5.44
CA LEU A 90 -73.39 32.67 -5.60
C LEU A 90 -73.45 32.07 -7.01
N SER A 91 -73.67 30.76 -7.12
CA SER A 91 -74.45 30.20 -8.23
C SER A 91 -75.42 29.16 -7.67
N GLU A 92 -76.64 29.62 -7.48
CA GLU A 92 -77.83 28.81 -7.31
C GLU A 92 -78.01 27.96 -8.57
N GLY A 93 -78.10 26.64 -8.41
CA GLY A 93 -78.47 25.70 -9.46
C GLY A 93 -77.35 25.29 -10.42
N LEU A 94 -76.63 24.22 -10.06
CA LEU A 94 -76.43 23.03 -10.89
C LEU A 94 -75.69 21.95 -10.09
N LYS A 95 -76.12 20.72 -10.32
CA LYS A 95 -75.94 19.53 -9.48
C LYS A 95 -74.50 19.02 -9.40
N GLU A 96 -74.25 18.38 -8.26
CA GLU A 96 -73.09 17.54 -7.93
C GLU A 96 -72.74 16.52 -9.01
N GLU A 97 -71.46 16.44 -9.36
CA GLU A 97 -70.74 15.16 -9.42
C GLU A 97 -69.33 15.35 -8.82
N ASN A 98 -69.19 14.88 -7.59
CA ASN A 98 -67.99 14.33 -6.96
C ASN A 98 -66.67 15.12 -7.01
N PHE A 99 -66.57 16.17 -6.18
CA PHE A 99 -65.32 16.43 -5.45
C PHE A 99 -65.66 16.60 -3.97
N SER A 100 -65.38 15.58 -3.16
CA SER A 100 -65.77 15.56 -1.75
C SER A 100 -65.19 16.79 -1.04
N ARG A 101 -66.05 17.53 -0.34
CA ARG A 101 -65.68 18.73 0.45
C ARG A 101 -64.51 18.46 1.41
N GLU A 102 -64.36 17.23 1.87
CA GLU A 102 -63.20 16.74 2.63
C GLU A 102 -61.88 16.70 1.83
N GLN A 103 -61.90 16.28 0.57
CA GLN A 103 -60.72 16.26 -0.30
C GLN A 103 -60.24 17.68 -0.63
N LEU A 104 -61.18 18.61 -0.85
CA LEU A 104 -60.88 20.03 -1.00
C LEU A 104 -60.29 20.63 0.28
N LEU A 105 -60.86 20.31 1.45
CA LEU A 105 -60.33 20.79 2.74
C LEU A 105 -58.98 20.15 3.09
N LYS A 106 -58.73 18.90 2.69
CA LYS A 106 -57.47 18.19 2.86
C LYS A 106 -56.39 18.77 1.94
N ALA A 107 -56.69 18.96 0.65
CA ALA A 107 -55.79 19.61 -0.29
C ALA A 107 -55.46 21.05 0.12
N LYS A 108 -56.45 21.81 0.64
CA LYS A 108 -56.25 23.18 1.16
C LYS A 108 -55.40 23.20 2.44
N ARG A 109 -55.54 22.20 3.32
CA ARG A 109 -54.67 21.99 4.50
C ARG A 109 -53.24 21.63 4.10
N GLU A 110 -53.07 20.73 3.14
CA GLU A 110 -51.77 20.31 2.60
C GLU A 110 -51.06 21.47 1.86
N GLN A 111 -51.81 22.31 1.12
CA GLN A 111 -51.29 23.54 0.50
C GLN A 111 -50.97 24.65 1.52
N GLN A 112 -51.73 24.80 2.61
CA GLN A 112 -51.42 25.77 3.67
C GLN A 112 -50.19 25.36 4.48
N PHE A 113 -49.98 24.06 4.70
CA PHE A 113 -48.85 23.55 5.47
C PHE A 113 -47.51 23.84 4.78
N THR A 114 -47.43 23.77 3.45
CA THR A 114 -46.22 24.11 2.67
C THR A 114 -46.00 25.62 2.48
N ARG A 115 -47.02 26.44 2.76
CA ARG A 115 -47.05 27.89 2.44
C ARG A 115 -47.01 28.80 3.68
N SER A 116 -47.08 28.23 4.90
CA SER A 116 -47.01 28.97 6.17
C SER A 116 -45.57 29.34 6.52
N SER A 117 -45.29 30.64 6.78
CA SER A 117 -44.00 31.12 7.26
C SER A 117 -43.50 30.38 8.51
N LYS A 118 -44.42 29.83 9.32
CA LYS A 118 -44.09 29.00 10.49
C LYS A 118 -43.48 27.65 10.06
N ALA A 119 -44.06 26.99 9.05
CA ALA A 119 -43.52 25.73 8.52
C ALA A 119 -42.13 25.91 7.88
N ARG A 120 -41.88 27.08 7.27
CA ARG A 120 -40.57 27.45 6.72
C ARG A 120 -39.51 27.60 7.81
N LEU A 121 -39.86 28.29 8.90
CA LEU A 121 -39.01 28.44 10.07
C LEU A 121 -38.74 27.09 10.74
N THR A 122 -39.77 26.24 10.86
CA THR A 122 -39.63 24.88 11.40
C THR A 122 -38.66 24.05 10.58
N LEU A 123 -38.70 24.13 9.24
CA LEU A 123 -37.78 23.38 8.37
C LEU A 123 -36.36 23.93 8.44
N LEU A 124 -36.19 25.26 8.51
CA LEU A 124 -34.89 25.93 8.69
C LEU A 124 -34.21 25.51 10.00
N ILE A 125 -34.98 25.27 11.06
CA ILE A 125 -34.45 24.84 12.37
C ILE A 125 -34.30 23.32 12.43
N CYS A 126 -35.28 22.55 11.93
CA CYS A 126 -35.25 21.08 12.02
C CYS A 126 -34.16 20.46 11.16
N VAL A 127 -33.89 20.95 9.95
CA VAL A 127 -32.86 20.38 9.08
C VAL A 127 -31.45 20.42 9.71
N PRO A 128 -30.94 21.56 10.22
CA PRO A 128 -29.64 21.58 10.88
C PRO A 128 -29.65 20.78 12.18
N ILE A 129 -30.75 20.79 12.96
CA ILE A 129 -30.85 19.96 14.16
C ILE A 129 -30.79 18.47 13.82
N LEU A 130 -31.50 18.02 12.78
CA LEU A 130 -31.46 16.63 12.31
C LEU A 130 -30.10 16.27 11.71
N MET A 131 -29.42 17.21 11.06
CA MET A 131 -28.06 17.00 10.55
C MET A 131 -27.05 16.87 11.70
N ILE A 132 -27.15 17.72 12.72
CA ILE A 132 -26.38 17.62 13.96
C ILE A 132 -26.67 16.28 14.63
N LEU A 133 -27.95 15.95 14.84
CA LEU A 133 -28.37 14.69 15.46
C LEU A 133 -27.86 13.47 14.67
N GLY A 134 -27.96 13.51 13.34
CA GLY A 134 -27.38 12.49 12.46
C GLY A 134 -25.86 12.35 12.63
N TYR A 135 -25.14 13.47 12.70
CA TYR A 135 -23.71 13.48 13.03
C TYR A 135 -23.44 12.88 14.41
N PHE A 136 -24.34 13.05 15.39
CA PHE A 136 -24.25 12.49 16.76
C PHE A 136 -24.59 11.00 16.86
N LEU A 137 -25.44 10.46 15.99
CA LEU A 137 -25.76 9.03 15.98
C LEU A 137 -24.87 8.19 15.06
N ALA A 138 -24.36 8.75 13.95
CA ALA A 138 -23.72 7.96 12.91
C ALA A 138 -22.20 7.76 13.08
N GLY A 139 -21.52 8.59 13.87
CA GLY A 139 -20.04 8.57 13.97
C GLY A 139 -19.53 8.18 15.35
N ASP A 140 -18.60 7.22 15.42
CA ASP A 140 -17.75 7.05 16.61
C ASP A 140 -16.75 8.21 16.68
N ARG A 141 -16.93 9.08 17.67
CA ARG A 141 -16.13 10.30 17.86
C ARG A 141 -15.17 10.20 19.03
N SER A 142 -15.25 9.08 19.75
CA SER A 142 -14.45 8.83 20.94
C SER A 142 -12.95 9.06 20.67
N PRO A 143 -12.36 8.59 19.54
CA PRO A 143 -10.93 8.79 19.28
C PRO A 143 -10.52 10.27 19.16
N VAL A 144 -11.32 11.08 18.44
CA VAL A 144 -11.00 12.50 18.22
C VAL A 144 -11.19 13.30 19.49
N VAL A 145 -12.26 13.04 20.23
CA VAL A 145 -12.53 13.71 21.51
C VAL A 145 -11.46 13.35 22.54
N ASN A 146 -11.05 12.07 22.62
CA ASN A 146 -9.99 11.63 23.50
C ASN A 146 -8.65 12.30 23.16
N LEU A 147 -8.30 12.40 21.87
CA LEU A 147 -7.09 13.11 21.44
C LEU A 147 -7.12 14.59 21.86
N TRP A 148 -8.25 15.26 21.67
CA TRP A 148 -8.40 16.66 22.08
C TRP A 148 -8.31 16.85 23.59
N GLN A 149 -8.92 15.96 24.38
CA GLN A 149 -8.82 15.96 25.84
C GLN A 149 -7.38 15.68 26.30
N ALA A 150 -6.69 14.73 25.66
CA ALA A 150 -5.28 14.46 25.90
C ALA A 150 -4.42 15.68 25.57
N GLN A 151 -4.65 16.34 24.43
CA GLN A 151 -3.93 17.55 24.05
C GLN A 151 -4.11 18.67 25.09
N ASP A 152 -5.33 18.85 25.60
CA ASP A 152 -5.61 19.84 26.65
C ASP A 152 -4.95 19.48 28.00
N LYS A 153 -4.82 18.17 28.32
CA LYS A 153 -4.26 17.68 29.60
C LYS A 153 -2.73 17.60 29.61
N VAL A 154 -2.14 17.00 28.57
CA VAL A 154 -0.71 16.63 28.49
C VAL A 154 0.06 17.36 27.39
N GLY A 155 -0.59 18.24 26.60
CA GLY A 155 0.07 18.96 25.50
C GLY A 155 1.27 19.81 25.93
N GLN A 156 1.24 20.41 27.13
CA GLN A 156 2.38 21.15 27.66
C GLN A 156 3.52 20.22 28.10
N VAL A 157 3.20 19.08 28.72
CA VAL A 157 4.21 18.06 29.08
C VAL A 157 4.89 17.54 27.82
N ALA A 158 4.13 17.28 26.75
CA ALA A 158 4.66 16.88 25.47
C ALA A 158 5.62 17.93 24.88
N ASP A 159 5.28 19.22 24.96
CA ASP A 159 6.17 20.30 24.53
C ASP A 159 7.45 20.39 25.36
N ASP A 160 7.34 20.26 26.68
CA ASP A 160 8.47 20.34 27.60
C ASP A 160 9.43 19.15 27.43
N LEU A 161 8.91 17.95 27.15
CA LEU A 161 9.71 16.77 26.77
C LEU A 161 10.45 16.99 25.44
N LEU A 162 9.73 17.46 24.42
CA LEU A 162 10.29 17.68 23.08
C LEU A 162 11.32 18.82 23.03
N THR A 163 11.21 19.79 23.94
CA THR A 163 12.17 20.90 24.07
C THR A 163 13.30 20.60 25.06
N GLY A 164 13.28 19.44 25.71
CA GLY A 164 14.30 19.03 26.69
C GLY A 164 14.27 19.82 28.00
N LYS A 165 13.14 20.44 28.36
CA LYS A 165 12.97 21.08 29.68
C LYS A 165 12.76 20.04 30.79
N ILE A 166 12.24 18.88 30.43
CA ILE A 166 12.09 17.71 31.29
C ILE A 166 12.59 16.47 30.54
N ASP A 167 13.28 15.58 31.25
CA ASP A 167 13.81 14.34 30.67
C ASP A 167 12.81 13.18 30.72
N ALA A 168 11.88 13.22 31.69
CA ALA A 168 10.88 12.18 31.89
C ALA A 168 9.49 12.79 32.17
N PRO A 169 8.41 12.15 31.68
CA PRO A 169 7.06 12.60 31.96
C PRO A 169 6.73 12.48 33.46
N PRO A 170 5.98 13.43 34.04
CA PRO A 170 5.44 13.30 35.40
C PRO A 170 4.53 12.06 35.53
N GLU A 171 4.44 11.46 36.72
CA GLU A 171 3.64 10.24 36.95
C GLU A 171 2.17 10.39 36.54
N TRP A 172 1.54 11.54 36.81
CA TRP A 172 0.14 11.77 36.40
C TRP A 172 -0.05 11.80 34.87
N ALA A 173 1.01 12.10 34.11
CA ALA A 173 0.99 12.15 32.66
C ALA A 173 1.20 10.77 32.03
N THR A 174 1.86 9.84 32.75
CA THR A 174 2.05 8.47 32.28
C THR A 174 0.81 7.59 32.47
N GLU A 175 -0.15 8.01 33.31
CA GLU A 175 -1.47 7.38 33.44
C GLU A 175 -2.20 7.27 32.08
N ASP A 176 -2.02 8.26 31.21
CA ASP A 176 -2.57 8.28 29.85
C ASP A 176 -1.43 8.29 28.81
N SER A 177 -0.68 7.19 28.76
CA SER A 177 0.46 7.03 27.85
C SER A 177 0.07 7.16 26.37
N VAL A 178 -1.12 6.67 26.00
CA VAL A 178 -1.65 6.77 24.62
C VAL A 178 -1.95 8.23 24.28
N GLY A 179 -2.62 8.95 25.17
CA GLY A 179 -2.89 10.38 25.00
C GLY A 179 -1.62 11.22 24.95
N LEU A 180 -0.63 10.92 25.80
CA LEU A 180 0.68 11.58 25.79
C LEU A 180 1.41 11.36 24.46
N MET A 181 1.46 10.13 23.95
CA MET A 181 2.08 9.86 22.65
C MET A 181 1.37 10.60 21.51
N GLY A 182 0.03 10.61 21.52
CA GLY A 182 -0.76 11.38 20.55
C GLY A 182 -0.46 12.89 20.61
N ALA A 183 -0.31 13.43 21.82
CA ALA A 183 0.04 14.84 22.02
C ALA A 183 1.47 15.16 21.54
N ILE A 184 2.44 14.28 21.80
CA ILE A 184 3.81 14.38 21.30
C ILE A 184 3.82 14.39 19.78
N GLN A 185 3.20 13.40 19.13
CA GLN A 185 3.13 13.32 17.66
C GLN A 185 2.46 14.56 17.07
N THR A 186 1.33 14.98 17.62
CA THR A 186 0.60 16.18 17.18
C THR A 186 1.48 17.43 17.29
N ASN A 187 2.21 17.58 18.40
CA ASN A 187 3.13 18.70 18.60
C ASN A 187 4.27 18.70 17.57
N VAL A 188 4.91 17.55 17.33
CA VAL A 188 5.97 17.42 16.31
C VAL A 188 5.43 17.77 14.92
N HIS A 189 4.20 17.35 14.57
CA HIS A 189 3.58 17.69 13.29
C HIS A 189 3.24 19.18 13.17
N HIS A 190 2.81 19.84 14.24
CA HIS A 190 2.63 21.29 14.23
C HIS A 190 3.96 22.04 14.05
N HIS A 191 5.04 21.50 14.60
CA HIS A 191 6.40 22.02 14.47
C HIS A 191 7.24 21.20 13.47
N ALA A 192 6.64 20.78 12.36
CA ALA A 192 7.26 19.83 11.42
C ALA A 192 8.58 20.29 10.75
N HIS A 193 8.96 21.56 10.96
CA HIS A 193 10.20 22.17 10.47
C HIS A 193 11.36 22.11 11.48
N ASP A 194 11.09 21.74 12.74
CA ASP A 194 12.08 21.68 13.80
C ASP A 194 12.74 20.28 13.83
N PRO A 195 14.01 20.14 13.42
CA PRO A 195 14.68 18.85 13.39
C PRO A 195 14.87 18.24 14.78
N MET A 196 15.02 19.06 15.83
CA MET A 196 15.30 18.56 17.19
C MET A 196 14.07 17.88 17.79
N ARG A 197 12.87 18.38 17.50
CA ARG A 197 11.62 17.74 17.91
C ARG A 197 11.44 16.37 17.26
N TRP A 198 11.85 16.21 16.00
CA TRP A 198 11.88 14.90 15.33
C TRP A 198 12.90 13.94 15.97
N MET A 199 14.08 14.45 16.37
CA MET A 199 15.07 13.66 17.10
C MET A 199 14.53 13.17 18.45
N ARG A 200 13.91 14.05 19.24
CA ARG A 200 13.32 13.68 20.53
C ARG A 200 12.19 12.68 20.40
N LEU A 201 11.34 12.83 19.37
CA LEU A 201 10.34 11.82 19.05
C LEU A 201 10.99 10.45 18.75
N ALA A 202 12.09 10.44 17.99
CA ALA A 202 12.81 9.21 17.74
C ALA A 202 13.39 8.59 19.02
N ASP A 203 14.00 9.39 19.90
CA ASP A 203 14.52 8.92 21.18
C ASP A 203 13.41 8.26 22.02
N ILE A 204 12.23 8.87 22.08
CA ILE A 204 11.05 8.33 22.75
C ILE A 204 10.61 7.01 22.09
N LEU A 205 10.52 6.96 20.75
CA LEU A 205 10.15 5.76 20.02
C LEU A 205 11.16 4.61 20.24
N LEU A 206 12.46 4.90 20.33
CA LEU A 206 13.49 3.92 20.67
C LEU A 206 13.29 3.37 22.09
N ALA A 207 12.92 4.21 23.06
CA ALA A 207 12.59 3.76 24.41
C ALA A 207 11.37 2.83 24.45
N PHE A 208 10.45 2.96 23.49
CA PHE A 208 9.31 2.06 23.30
C PHE A 208 9.60 0.88 22.34
N GLU A 209 10.87 0.64 21.98
CA GLU A 209 11.31 -0.40 21.04
C GLU A 209 10.68 -0.28 19.63
N ALA A 210 10.11 0.89 19.30
CA ALA A 210 9.50 1.23 18.03
C ALA A 210 10.58 1.67 17.01
N ASN A 211 11.53 0.78 16.73
CA ASN A 211 12.75 1.09 15.97
C ASN A 211 12.47 1.61 14.55
N GLN A 212 11.50 1.01 13.85
CA GLN A 212 11.14 1.43 12.49
C GLN A 212 10.61 2.87 12.46
N GLN A 213 9.70 3.21 13.36
CA GLN A 213 9.15 4.56 13.47
C GLN A 213 10.22 5.56 13.92
N ALA A 214 11.15 5.14 14.78
CA ALA A 214 12.26 5.99 15.20
C ALA A 214 13.19 6.35 14.03
N VAL A 215 13.54 5.38 13.18
CA VAL A 215 14.34 5.63 11.96
C VAL A 215 13.63 6.61 11.03
N GLU A 216 12.32 6.49 10.86
CA GLU A 216 11.53 7.43 10.04
C GLU A 216 11.56 8.87 10.59
N ALA A 217 11.43 9.01 11.92
CA ALA A 217 11.52 10.31 12.59
C ALA A 217 12.93 10.92 12.45
N GLN A 218 13.99 10.14 12.65
CA GLN A 218 15.38 10.60 12.42
C GLN A 218 15.63 10.93 10.94
N ALA A 219 15.08 10.16 10.00
CA ALA A 219 15.19 10.45 8.57
C ALA A 219 14.51 11.78 8.22
N ARG A 220 13.41 12.13 8.90
CA ARG A 220 12.79 13.45 8.77
C ARG A 220 13.69 14.54 9.37
N ALA A 221 14.27 14.33 10.55
CA ALA A 221 15.22 15.26 11.16
C ALA A 221 16.44 15.52 10.24
N TYR A 222 17.04 14.45 9.71
CA TYR A 222 18.19 14.52 8.80
C TYR A 222 17.87 15.28 7.50
N ARG A 223 16.68 15.09 6.92
CA ARG A 223 16.26 15.88 5.74
C ARG A 223 16.10 17.37 6.02
N LEU A 224 15.77 17.75 7.26
CA LEU A 224 15.61 19.15 7.67
C LEU A 224 16.95 19.81 7.99
N ALA A 225 17.88 19.07 8.59
CA ALA A 225 19.21 19.54 8.95
C ALA A 225 20.30 18.52 8.55
N PRO A 226 20.59 18.35 7.24
CA PRO A 226 21.56 17.35 6.76
C PRO A 226 23.00 17.70 7.15
N GLU A 227 23.24 18.96 7.50
CA GLU A 227 24.55 19.49 7.85
C GLU A 227 24.92 19.24 9.32
N ASP A 228 23.95 18.86 10.16
CA ASP A 228 24.15 18.57 11.58
C ASP A 228 24.74 17.17 11.76
N GLU A 229 25.97 17.14 12.30
CA GLU A 229 26.75 15.94 12.54
C GLU A 229 26.04 14.95 13.47
N THR A 230 25.42 15.45 14.54
CA THR A 230 24.77 14.59 15.54
C THR A 230 23.58 13.88 14.93
N ILE A 231 22.74 14.62 14.20
CA ILE A 231 21.54 14.07 13.55
C ILE A 231 21.91 13.04 12.48
N ALA A 232 22.90 13.36 11.64
CA ALA A 232 23.34 12.48 10.57
C ALA A 232 23.88 11.15 11.12
N VAL A 233 24.72 11.19 12.16
CA VAL A 233 25.31 9.99 12.77
C VAL A 233 24.24 9.19 13.50
N SER A 234 23.36 9.82 14.29
CA SER A 234 22.28 9.11 14.98
C SER A 234 21.34 8.40 14.00
N TYR A 235 20.92 9.07 12.92
CA TYR A 235 20.12 8.45 11.85
C TYR A 235 20.84 7.23 11.26
N ALA A 236 22.10 7.39 10.86
CA ALA A 236 22.87 6.31 10.26
C ALA A 236 23.06 5.13 11.21
N GLN A 237 23.34 5.41 12.49
CA GLN A 237 23.53 4.42 13.54
C GLN A 237 22.27 3.61 13.80
N THR A 238 21.14 4.27 14.06
CA THR A 238 19.87 3.59 14.34
C THR A 238 19.43 2.78 13.13
N ASN A 239 19.53 3.33 11.91
CA ASN A 239 19.19 2.60 10.69
C ASN A 239 20.10 1.38 10.47
N PHE A 240 21.40 1.51 10.75
CA PHE A 240 22.38 0.41 10.64
C PHE A 240 22.02 -0.77 11.55
N PHE A 241 21.73 -0.52 12.83
CA PHE A 241 21.37 -1.58 13.76
C PHE A 241 19.98 -2.16 13.49
N THR A 242 19.02 -1.32 13.10
CA THR A 242 17.67 -1.77 12.73
C THR A 242 17.69 -2.63 11.46
N SER A 243 18.62 -2.38 10.54
CA SER A 243 18.81 -3.15 9.30
C SER A 243 19.74 -4.37 9.46
N GLY A 244 19.97 -4.84 10.69
CA GLY A 244 20.81 -6.03 10.94
C GLY A 244 22.29 -5.84 10.62
N GLY A 245 22.81 -4.62 10.77
CA GLY A 245 24.20 -4.26 10.50
C GLY A 245 24.52 -4.00 9.02
N MET A 246 23.49 -3.83 8.18
CA MET A 246 23.67 -3.40 6.79
C MET A 246 23.71 -1.88 6.71
N LEU A 247 24.76 -1.34 6.12
CA LEU A 247 24.85 0.09 5.82
C LEU A 247 24.27 0.37 4.43
N ASP A 248 23.07 0.95 4.39
CA ASP A 248 22.42 1.33 3.14
C ASP A 248 23.07 2.58 2.50
N ALA A 249 22.64 2.91 1.28
CA ALA A 249 23.18 4.05 0.54
C ALA A 249 22.90 5.41 1.22
N SER A 250 21.76 5.54 1.90
CA SER A 250 21.34 6.79 2.56
C SER A 250 22.17 7.07 3.81
N SER A 251 22.33 6.07 4.68
CA SER A 251 23.19 6.10 5.86
C SER A 251 24.65 6.29 5.46
N ARG A 252 25.13 5.57 4.41
CA ARG A 252 26.48 5.77 3.89
C ARG A 252 26.71 7.23 3.48
N LYS A 253 25.80 7.81 2.69
CA LYS A 253 25.89 9.20 2.25
C LYS A 253 25.87 10.19 3.43
N ALA A 254 25.05 9.92 4.46
CA ALA A 254 25.02 10.72 5.67
C ALA A 254 26.37 10.71 6.40
N LEU A 255 26.96 9.51 6.59
CA LEU A 255 28.27 9.35 7.21
C LEU A 255 29.40 9.96 6.38
N GLU A 256 29.35 9.84 5.05
CA GLU A 256 30.31 10.49 4.15
C GLU A 256 30.25 12.01 4.27
N GLY A 257 29.05 12.60 4.36
CA GLY A 257 28.89 14.04 4.59
C GLY A 257 29.48 14.49 5.93
N VAL A 258 29.32 13.68 6.98
CA VAL A 258 29.95 13.92 8.29
C VAL A 258 31.46 13.85 8.18
N LEU A 259 32.01 12.80 7.55
CA LEU A 259 33.45 12.57 7.42
C LEU A 259 34.14 13.59 6.49
N GLN A 260 33.42 14.22 5.57
CA GLN A 260 33.94 15.34 4.78
C GLN A 260 34.23 16.57 5.64
N LYS A 261 33.42 16.82 6.67
CA LYS A 261 33.57 17.97 7.58
C LYS A 261 34.47 17.64 8.77
N ASN A 262 34.26 16.47 9.36
CA ASN A 262 34.99 15.96 10.50
C ASN A 262 35.62 14.59 10.14
N PRO A 263 36.81 14.59 9.50
CA PRO A 263 37.46 13.35 9.09
C PRO A 263 37.80 12.41 10.23
N GLU A 264 37.91 12.91 11.47
CA GLU A 264 38.31 12.15 12.66
C GLU A 264 37.10 11.67 13.49
N HIS A 265 35.87 11.80 12.97
CA HIS A 265 34.69 11.35 13.70
C HIS A 265 34.71 9.82 13.92
N GLN A 266 35.00 9.41 15.16
CA GLN A 266 35.18 8.00 15.53
C GLN A 266 33.95 7.13 15.22
N GLY A 267 32.76 7.56 15.65
CA GLY A 267 31.51 6.83 15.39
C GLY A 267 31.20 6.62 13.91
N ALA A 268 31.39 7.66 13.08
CA ALA A 268 31.18 7.56 11.63
C ALA A 268 32.20 6.61 10.98
N GLN A 269 33.48 6.71 11.32
CA GLN A 269 34.52 5.79 10.82
C GLN A 269 34.22 4.33 11.22
N MET A 270 33.77 4.09 12.46
CA MET A 270 33.42 2.76 12.95
C MET A 270 32.23 2.17 12.19
N LEU A 271 31.16 2.94 12.00
CA LEU A 271 29.99 2.52 11.23
C LEU A 271 30.35 2.22 9.77
N MET A 272 31.23 3.03 9.16
CA MET A 272 31.76 2.75 7.81
C MET A 272 32.55 1.45 7.79
N ALA A 273 33.46 1.21 8.75
CA ALA A 273 34.22 -0.03 8.83
C ALA A 273 33.31 -1.27 8.94
N MET A 274 32.34 -1.25 9.84
CA MET A 274 31.40 -2.35 10.04
C MET A 274 30.49 -2.55 8.82
N GLY A 275 29.98 -1.47 8.24
CA GLY A 275 29.13 -1.49 7.05
C GLY A 275 29.84 -2.07 5.82
N GLU A 276 31.08 -1.64 5.56
CA GLU A 276 31.89 -2.15 4.46
C GLU A 276 32.27 -3.63 4.67
N ALA A 277 32.56 -4.04 5.91
CA ALA A 277 32.82 -5.44 6.23
C ALA A 277 31.60 -6.32 5.94
N ARG A 278 30.40 -5.84 6.32
CA ARG A 278 29.13 -6.55 6.07
C ARG A 278 28.79 -6.62 4.58
N ALA A 279 29.09 -5.55 3.84
CA ALA A 279 28.90 -5.49 2.39
C ALA A 279 29.89 -6.36 1.58
N GLY A 280 30.89 -6.99 2.24
CA GLY A 280 31.93 -7.79 1.58
C GLY A 280 33.09 -6.96 1.04
N ASN A 281 33.10 -5.65 1.28
CA ASN A 281 34.16 -4.73 0.88
C ASN A 281 35.30 -4.73 1.92
N TYR A 282 35.89 -5.90 2.15
CA TYR A 282 36.86 -6.13 3.23
C TYR A 282 38.07 -5.18 3.18
N GLN A 283 38.54 -4.82 1.98
CA GLN A 283 39.66 -3.87 1.82
C GLN A 283 39.31 -2.47 2.34
N GLN A 284 38.11 -1.97 2.02
CA GLN A 284 37.65 -0.67 2.50
C GLN A 284 37.39 -0.71 4.01
N ALA A 285 36.84 -1.81 4.51
CA ALA A 285 36.63 -2.01 5.93
C ALA A 285 37.93 -1.92 6.73
N GLN A 286 38.99 -2.60 6.28
CA GLN A 286 40.32 -2.51 6.90
C GLN A 286 40.87 -1.07 6.84
N ALA A 287 40.73 -0.39 5.71
CA ALA A 287 41.18 1.00 5.58
C ALA A 287 40.50 1.96 6.58
N TRP A 288 39.20 1.77 6.85
CA TRP A 288 38.48 2.54 7.85
C TRP A 288 38.93 2.21 9.29
N VAL A 289 39.15 0.93 9.60
CA VAL A 289 39.69 0.51 10.91
C VAL A 289 41.06 1.13 11.17
N GLU A 290 41.96 1.12 10.18
CA GLU A 290 43.31 1.69 10.34
C GLU A 290 43.29 3.23 10.50
N ARG A 291 42.38 3.94 9.80
CA ARG A 291 42.15 5.38 10.03
C ARG A 291 41.68 5.65 11.46
N LEU A 292 40.73 4.86 11.95
CA LEU A 292 40.21 4.97 13.32
C LEU A 292 41.27 4.69 14.38
N LYS A 293 42.10 3.65 14.19
CA LYS A 293 43.25 3.37 15.07
C LYS A 293 44.22 4.55 15.11
N THR A 294 44.59 5.08 13.95
CA THR A 294 45.53 6.20 13.85
C THR A 294 44.99 7.44 14.59
N GLY A 295 43.70 7.76 14.42
CA GLY A 295 43.07 8.88 15.11
C GLY A 295 42.99 8.71 16.63
N ILE A 296 42.74 7.48 17.12
CA ILE A 296 42.73 7.16 18.55
C ILE A 296 44.15 7.27 19.15
N MET A 297 45.18 6.77 18.45
CA MET A 297 46.56 6.81 18.92
C MET A 297 47.14 8.22 19.00
N ALA A 298 46.66 9.15 18.17
CA ALA A 298 47.10 10.54 18.16
C ALA A 298 46.59 11.35 19.36
N ARG A 299 45.63 10.82 20.13
CA ARG A 299 44.97 11.53 21.23
C ARG A 299 45.55 11.14 22.59
N ASP A 300 45.63 12.10 23.49
CA ASP A 300 46.10 11.87 24.86
C ASP A 300 45.14 10.96 25.65
N GLY A 301 45.69 9.99 26.38
CA GLY A 301 44.96 9.05 27.24
C GLY A 301 45.30 7.57 27.01
N ASP A 302 44.84 6.71 27.91
CA ASP A 302 44.92 5.25 27.73
C ASP A 302 43.77 4.79 26.82
N HIS A 303 44.15 4.27 25.65
CA HIS A 303 43.22 3.74 24.66
C HIS A 303 43.49 2.26 24.34
N SER A 304 44.22 1.56 25.22
CA SER A 304 44.63 0.16 25.02
C SER A 304 43.44 -0.77 24.74
N GLU A 305 42.33 -0.63 25.48
CA GLU A 305 41.11 -1.42 25.26
C GLU A 305 40.47 -1.15 23.89
N ALA A 306 40.33 0.12 23.50
CA ALA A 306 39.78 0.50 22.20
C ALA A 306 40.64 -0.04 21.05
N LEU A 307 41.97 0.06 21.16
CA LEU A 307 42.89 -0.48 20.17
C LEU A 307 42.83 -2.02 20.10
N ASN A 308 42.67 -2.69 21.24
CA ASN A 308 42.50 -4.15 21.28
C ASN A 308 41.21 -4.59 20.56
N SER A 309 40.07 -3.96 20.83
CA SER A 309 38.81 -4.27 20.12
C SER A 309 38.88 -3.99 18.61
N LEU A 310 39.57 -2.92 18.20
CA LEU A 310 39.82 -2.65 16.77
C LEU A 310 40.75 -3.69 16.12
N ASN A 311 41.73 -4.19 16.87
CA ASN A 311 42.60 -5.28 16.41
C ASN A 311 41.83 -6.59 16.23
N GLU A 312 40.90 -6.90 17.13
CA GLU A 312 39.99 -8.04 17.01
C GLU A 312 39.07 -7.88 15.79
N LEU A 313 38.46 -6.70 15.62
CA LEU A 313 37.65 -6.39 14.44
C LEU A 313 38.46 -6.58 13.14
N SER A 314 39.69 -6.05 13.06
CA SER A 314 40.53 -6.24 11.88
C SER A 314 40.86 -7.71 11.61
N ARG A 315 41.07 -8.53 12.66
CA ARG A 315 41.29 -9.97 12.50
C ARG A 315 40.04 -10.69 11.99
N ASN A 316 38.87 -10.35 12.52
CA ASN A 316 37.60 -10.94 12.09
C ASN A 316 37.29 -10.62 10.61
N ILE A 317 37.50 -9.36 10.20
CA ILE A 317 37.35 -8.93 8.80
C ILE A 317 38.32 -9.71 7.90
N ALA A 318 39.58 -9.88 8.30
CA ALA A 318 40.57 -10.64 7.52
C ALA A 318 40.23 -12.13 7.40
N GLN A 319 39.73 -12.75 8.48
CA GLN A 319 39.25 -14.14 8.45
C GLN A 319 38.06 -14.30 7.51
N GLN A 320 37.09 -13.38 7.57
CA GLN A 320 35.93 -13.39 6.70
C GLN A 320 36.33 -13.21 5.23
N GLN A 321 37.29 -12.33 4.95
CA GLN A 321 37.86 -12.16 3.62
C GLN A 321 38.52 -13.46 3.13
N GLN A 322 39.36 -14.11 3.94
CA GLN A 322 40.00 -15.37 3.57
C GLN A 322 38.98 -16.49 3.31
N ALA A 323 37.93 -16.57 4.11
CA ALA A 323 36.83 -17.52 3.90
C ALA A 323 36.11 -17.25 2.57
N SER A 324 35.82 -15.98 2.25
CA SER A 324 35.18 -15.60 0.98
C SER A 324 36.05 -15.92 -0.24
N LEU A 325 37.37 -15.68 -0.15
CA LEU A 325 38.34 -16.01 -1.20
C LEU A 325 38.50 -17.53 -1.36
N SER A 326 38.45 -18.29 -0.26
CA SER A 326 38.51 -19.75 -0.29
C SER A 326 37.24 -20.36 -0.91
N ALA A 327 36.07 -19.78 -0.64
CA ALA A 327 34.81 -20.15 -1.28
C ALA A 327 34.78 -19.79 -2.78
N ALA A 328 35.33 -18.64 -3.15
CA ALA A 328 35.48 -18.25 -4.55
C ALA A 328 36.46 -19.16 -5.29
N ASN A 329 37.62 -19.49 -4.70
CA ASN A 329 38.61 -20.38 -5.28
C ASN A 329 38.11 -21.84 -5.39
N ASN A 330 37.26 -22.30 -4.47
CA ASN A 330 36.58 -23.61 -4.59
C ASN A 330 35.49 -23.61 -5.66
N SER A 331 35.01 -22.45 -6.10
CA SER A 331 34.06 -22.31 -7.22
C SER A 331 34.76 -22.27 -8.58
N THR A 332 36.05 -21.92 -8.63
CA THR A 332 36.89 -21.94 -9.85
C THR A 332 37.85 -23.13 -9.95
N ALA A 333 38.03 -23.91 -8.88
CA ALA A 333 38.84 -25.14 -8.88
C ALA A 333 38.06 -26.42 -9.22
N ASN A 334 36.76 -26.33 -9.51
CA ASN A 334 35.91 -27.45 -9.94
C ASN A 334 35.35 -27.21 -11.35
N THR A 335 36.23 -27.23 -12.35
CA THR A 335 35.82 -27.46 -13.75
C THR A 335 36.78 -28.43 -14.41
N ALA A 336 36.81 -29.65 -13.87
CA ALA A 336 36.74 -30.82 -14.71
C ALA A 336 35.43 -31.51 -14.33
N THR A 337 34.30 -30.97 -14.80
CA THR A 337 33.01 -31.67 -14.75
C THR A 337 33.22 -33.00 -15.46
N GLN A 338 33.33 -34.08 -14.69
CA GLN A 338 33.46 -35.41 -15.26
C GLN A 338 32.10 -35.74 -15.88
N THR A 339 32.06 -35.80 -17.21
CA THR A 339 30.85 -36.14 -17.95
C THR A 339 30.90 -37.60 -18.33
N VAL A 340 29.77 -38.30 -18.24
CA VAL A 340 29.63 -39.67 -18.70
C VAL A 340 28.69 -39.66 -19.90
N ALA A 341 29.25 -39.86 -21.09
CA ALA A 341 28.50 -40.04 -22.32
C ALA A 341 28.05 -41.50 -22.44
N VAL A 342 26.74 -41.71 -22.33
CA VAL A 342 26.07 -43.02 -22.37
C VAL A 342 25.35 -43.18 -23.71
N THR A 343 25.67 -44.23 -24.46
CA THR A 343 24.88 -44.66 -25.61
C THR A 343 23.96 -45.80 -25.19
N VAL A 344 22.65 -45.55 -25.22
CA VAL A 344 21.63 -46.58 -24.92
C VAL A 344 21.10 -47.15 -26.23
N THR A 345 21.06 -48.46 -26.35
CA THR A 345 20.43 -49.18 -27.46
C THR A 345 19.29 -50.07 -26.96
N LEU A 346 18.35 -50.37 -27.84
CA LEU A 346 17.23 -51.26 -27.55
C LEU A 346 17.34 -52.53 -28.38
N ASN A 347 17.17 -53.69 -27.75
CA ASN A 347 17.09 -54.94 -28.46
C ASN A 347 15.86 -54.98 -29.39
N PRO A 348 16.00 -55.31 -30.69
CA PRO A 348 14.89 -55.30 -31.64
C PRO A 348 13.69 -56.16 -31.24
N SER A 349 13.92 -57.24 -30.48
CA SER A 349 12.87 -58.15 -30.00
C SER A 349 11.91 -57.51 -28.99
N LEU A 350 12.32 -56.42 -28.33
CA LEU A 350 11.55 -55.70 -27.32
C LEU A 350 10.81 -54.48 -27.89
N THR A 351 11.11 -54.08 -29.12
CA THR A 351 10.42 -53.00 -29.85
C THR A 351 8.89 -53.08 -29.83
N PRO A 352 8.24 -54.25 -30.07
CA PRO A 352 6.78 -54.32 -30.07
C PRO A 352 6.16 -54.14 -28.68
N LEU A 353 6.95 -54.20 -27.61
CA LEU A 353 6.48 -54.03 -26.24
C LEU A 353 6.48 -52.55 -25.80
N LEU A 354 6.98 -51.62 -26.60
CA LEU A 354 7.04 -50.19 -26.27
C LEU A 354 5.71 -49.48 -26.50
N ALA A 355 5.28 -48.71 -25.51
CA ALA A 355 4.19 -47.76 -25.64
C ALA A 355 4.72 -46.31 -25.77
N PRO A 356 3.98 -45.40 -26.45
CA PRO A 356 4.38 -43.99 -26.55
C PRO A 356 4.49 -43.25 -25.20
N SER A 357 3.85 -43.77 -24.16
CA SER A 357 3.86 -43.25 -22.79
C SER A 357 5.02 -43.75 -21.93
N ASP A 358 5.81 -44.72 -22.42
CA ASP A 358 6.90 -45.33 -21.67
C ASP A 358 8.07 -44.34 -21.49
N ILE A 359 8.77 -44.43 -20.35
CA ILE A 359 9.80 -43.47 -19.95
C ILE A 359 11.13 -44.18 -19.70
N LEU A 360 12.18 -43.73 -20.39
CA LEU A 360 13.55 -44.16 -20.17
C LEU A 360 14.17 -43.39 -18.98
N PHE A 361 14.61 -44.14 -17.99
CA PHE A 361 15.44 -43.69 -16.89
C PHE A 361 16.86 -44.22 -17.08
N VAL A 362 17.83 -43.31 -17.13
CA VAL A 362 19.26 -43.64 -17.10
C VAL A 362 19.85 -43.08 -15.83
N THR A 363 20.36 -43.96 -14.98
CA THR A 363 20.86 -43.61 -13.65
C THR A 363 22.27 -44.12 -13.43
N ILE A 364 23.07 -43.33 -12.72
CA ILE A 364 24.37 -43.78 -12.20
C ILE A 364 24.26 -43.81 -10.68
N GLN A 365 24.58 -44.95 -10.07
CA GLN A 365 24.53 -45.13 -8.63
C GLN A 365 25.73 -45.95 -8.15
N GLN A 366 25.93 -46.01 -6.83
CA GLN A 366 26.99 -46.83 -6.25
C GLN A 366 26.62 -48.32 -6.32
N ALA A 367 27.63 -49.18 -6.51
CA ALA A 367 27.46 -50.64 -6.56
C ALA A 367 26.89 -51.21 -5.25
N SER A 368 27.16 -50.55 -4.12
CA SER A 368 26.60 -50.87 -2.80
C SER A 368 25.09 -50.58 -2.66
N GLY A 369 24.46 -49.99 -3.69
CA GLY A 369 23.11 -49.46 -3.61
C GLY A 369 23.07 -48.06 -2.99
N GLY A 370 21.88 -47.44 -3.00
CA GLY A 370 21.65 -46.08 -2.50
C GLY A 370 20.90 -45.21 -3.51
N ALA A 371 20.76 -43.93 -3.16
CA ALA A 371 20.18 -42.94 -4.06
C ALA A 371 21.08 -42.74 -5.30
N PRO A 372 20.49 -42.47 -6.48
CA PRO A 372 21.27 -42.24 -7.69
C PRO A 372 22.04 -40.92 -7.62
N LEU A 373 23.28 -40.95 -8.09
CA LEU A 373 24.19 -39.80 -8.15
C LEU A 373 23.91 -38.90 -9.35
N ALA A 374 23.38 -39.47 -10.44
CA ALA A 374 22.92 -38.74 -11.61
C ALA A 374 21.72 -39.47 -12.23
N VAL A 375 20.68 -38.74 -12.63
CA VAL A 375 19.45 -39.30 -13.21
C VAL A 375 19.00 -38.48 -14.41
N LYS A 376 18.81 -39.16 -15.55
CA LYS A 376 18.18 -38.59 -16.74
C LYS A 376 16.86 -39.28 -17.03
N ARG A 377 15.81 -38.49 -17.25
CA ARG A 377 14.46 -38.97 -17.60
C ARG A 377 14.14 -38.52 -19.02
N LEU A 378 13.86 -39.48 -19.91
CA LEU A 378 13.62 -39.24 -21.33
C LEU A 378 12.42 -40.07 -21.80
N PRO A 379 11.68 -39.65 -22.84
CA PRO A 379 10.63 -40.46 -23.43
C PRO A 379 11.22 -41.66 -24.17
N ALA A 380 10.67 -42.86 -23.97
CA ALA A 380 11.22 -44.08 -24.58
C ALA A 380 11.05 -44.14 -26.12
N SER A 381 10.17 -43.32 -26.68
CA SER A 381 9.98 -43.15 -28.12
C SER A 381 11.22 -42.58 -28.83
N GLU A 382 12.03 -41.78 -28.15
CA GLU A 382 13.28 -41.25 -28.72
C GLU A 382 14.31 -42.37 -28.96
N LEU A 383 14.35 -43.38 -28.09
CA LEU A 383 15.20 -44.55 -28.25
C LEU A 383 14.72 -45.45 -29.41
N ALA A 384 13.41 -45.61 -29.57
CA ALA A 384 12.82 -46.44 -30.64
C ALA A 384 13.06 -45.86 -32.05
N ASN A 385 13.17 -44.54 -32.16
CA ASN A 385 13.41 -43.83 -33.42
C ASN A 385 14.90 -43.69 -33.77
N ALA A 386 15.81 -44.03 -32.85
CA ALA A 386 17.25 -43.87 -33.03
C ALA A 386 17.89 -45.10 -33.70
N VAL A 387 18.29 -44.97 -34.97
CA VAL A 387 18.85 -46.07 -35.79
C VAL A 387 20.19 -46.60 -35.25
N ASN A 388 20.97 -45.78 -34.55
CA ASN A 388 22.33 -46.11 -34.05
C ASN A 388 22.46 -46.05 -32.52
N GLY A 389 21.35 -46.07 -31.79
CA GLY A 389 21.33 -45.82 -30.33
C GLY A 389 21.20 -44.34 -29.98
N PHE A 390 20.77 -44.07 -28.75
CA PHE A 390 20.51 -42.72 -28.25
C PHE A 390 21.63 -42.29 -27.29
N ASN A 391 22.30 -41.18 -27.62
CA ASN A 391 23.42 -40.65 -26.84
C ASN A 391 22.93 -39.67 -25.77
N ILE A 392 23.30 -39.92 -24.52
CA ILE A 392 22.90 -39.18 -23.35
C ILE A 392 24.15 -38.81 -22.57
N GLU A 393 24.33 -37.54 -22.25
CA GLU A 393 25.37 -37.11 -21.32
C GLU A 393 24.77 -36.97 -19.92
N LEU A 394 25.44 -37.55 -18.93
CA LEU A 394 25.17 -37.38 -17.51
C LEU A 394 26.34 -36.64 -16.85
N SER A 395 26.00 -35.66 -16.02
CA SER A 395 26.95 -34.79 -15.32
C SER A 395 26.53 -34.55 -13.87
N ASP A 396 27.29 -33.73 -13.15
CA ASP A 396 26.93 -33.28 -11.80
C ASP A 396 25.65 -32.44 -11.74
N GLU A 397 25.22 -31.84 -12.87
CA GLU A 397 23.96 -31.10 -12.94
C GLU A 397 22.73 -32.02 -12.89
N ASP A 398 22.92 -33.30 -13.24
CA ASP A 398 21.86 -34.32 -13.20
C ASP A 398 21.74 -34.98 -11.81
N ALA A 399 22.46 -34.47 -10.80
CA ALA A 399 22.46 -34.99 -9.43
C ALA A 399 21.24 -34.53 -8.63
N MET A 400 20.59 -35.47 -7.93
CA MET A 400 19.44 -35.15 -7.08
C MET A 400 19.82 -34.42 -5.78
N MET A 401 21.08 -34.53 -5.34
CA MET A 401 21.58 -33.91 -4.12
C MET A 401 22.86 -33.12 -4.42
N PRO A 402 22.92 -31.81 -4.11
CA PRO A 402 24.10 -30.98 -4.37
C PRO A 402 25.38 -31.44 -3.67
N THR A 403 25.26 -32.26 -2.63
CA THR A 403 26.38 -32.74 -1.79
C THR A 403 26.91 -34.13 -2.18
N GLN A 404 26.20 -34.84 -3.08
CA GLN A 404 26.54 -36.18 -3.57
C GLN A 404 26.49 -36.20 -5.11
N THR A 405 27.58 -35.78 -5.74
CA THR A 405 27.67 -35.66 -7.19
C THR A 405 28.52 -36.79 -7.80
N LEU A 406 28.42 -36.94 -9.12
CA LEU A 406 29.13 -37.94 -9.89
C LEU A 406 30.65 -37.74 -9.80
N SER A 407 31.12 -36.51 -10.02
CA SER A 407 32.55 -36.16 -9.96
C SER A 407 33.15 -36.46 -8.59
N LYS A 408 32.43 -36.14 -7.51
CA LYS A 408 32.89 -36.42 -6.14
C LYS A 408 33.01 -37.92 -5.87
N ALA A 409 32.03 -38.72 -6.29
CA ALA A 409 32.06 -40.15 -6.10
C ALA A 409 33.18 -40.84 -6.90
N MET A 410 33.49 -40.33 -8.10
CA MET A 410 34.62 -40.78 -8.91
C MET A 410 35.97 -40.38 -8.29
N GLN A 411 36.10 -39.16 -7.76
CA GLN A 411 37.29 -38.72 -7.03
C GLN A 411 37.56 -39.56 -5.76
N GLU A 412 36.49 -39.97 -5.07
CA GLU A 412 36.57 -40.85 -3.89
C GLU A 412 36.84 -42.33 -4.24
N GLY A 413 36.94 -42.68 -5.54
CA GLY A 413 37.25 -44.04 -6.01
C GLY A 413 36.14 -45.07 -5.76
N LYS A 414 34.88 -44.63 -5.65
CA LYS A 414 33.74 -45.51 -5.34
C LYS A 414 33.29 -46.31 -6.56
N GLN A 415 32.98 -47.60 -6.40
CA GLN A 415 32.47 -48.40 -7.52
C GLN A 415 31.09 -47.89 -7.97
N LEU A 416 30.99 -47.45 -9.22
CA LEU A 416 29.78 -46.91 -9.82
C LEU A 416 29.20 -47.88 -10.85
N VAL A 417 27.87 -47.91 -10.95
CA VAL A 417 27.12 -48.76 -11.87
C VAL A 417 26.10 -47.91 -12.60
N LEU A 418 26.10 -48.03 -13.93
CA LEU A 418 25.09 -47.47 -14.81
C LEU A 418 23.91 -48.45 -14.92
N LYS A 419 22.70 -47.92 -14.73
CA LYS A 419 21.45 -48.65 -14.95
C LYS A 419 20.58 -47.89 -15.94
N ALA A 420 20.04 -48.61 -16.92
CA ALA A 420 19.07 -48.08 -17.87
C ALA A 420 17.79 -48.92 -17.80
N ARG A 421 16.65 -48.25 -17.66
CA ARG A 421 15.33 -48.90 -17.55
C ARG A 421 14.26 -48.08 -18.25
N ILE A 422 13.38 -48.74 -18.98
CA ILE A 422 12.14 -48.18 -19.50
C ILE A 422 11.02 -48.58 -18.56
N SER A 423 10.43 -47.57 -17.90
CA SER A 423 9.28 -47.73 -17.02
C SER A 423 7.97 -47.57 -17.80
N LYS A 424 7.06 -48.52 -17.60
CA LYS A 424 5.71 -48.47 -18.19
C LYS A 424 4.72 -47.60 -17.41
N SER A 425 4.87 -47.56 -16.09
CA SER A 425 4.07 -46.71 -15.20
C SER A 425 4.58 -45.26 -15.13
N GLY A 426 5.78 -45.00 -15.65
CA GLY A 426 6.43 -43.70 -15.60
C GLY A 426 7.01 -43.35 -14.23
N GLN A 427 7.01 -44.29 -13.29
CA GLN A 427 7.54 -44.10 -11.93
C GLN A 427 9.03 -44.45 -11.83
N ALA A 428 9.73 -43.75 -10.94
CA ALA A 428 11.15 -43.97 -10.70
C ALA A 428 11.48 -45.30 -9.99
N MET A 429 10.48 -45.94 -9.36
CA MET A 429 10.65 -47.24 -8.71
C MET A 429 10.45 -48.39 -9.70
N GLN A 430 11.16 -49.50 -9.48
CA GLN A 430 11.13 -50.67 -10.35
C GLN A 430 9.81 -51.44 -10.21
N GLU A 431 9.16 -51.74 -11.33
CA GLU A 431 7.92 -52.51 -11.37
C GLU A 431 8.02 -53.72 -12.32
N ALA A 432 7.12 -54.69 -12.12
CA ALA A 432 7.02 -55.86 -12.97
C ALA A 432 6.60 -55.47 -14.39
N GLY A 433 7.26 -56.04 -15.40
CA GLY A 433 6.98 -55.77 -16.81
C GLY A 433 7.76 -54.61 -17.43
N ASP A 434 8.56 -53.88 -16.65
CA ASP A 434 9.50 -52.87 -17.15
C ASP A 434 10.64 -53.50 -17.97
N LEU A 435 11.20 -52.77 -18.92
CA LEU A 435 12.36 -53.22 -19.70
C LEU A 435 13.64 -52.65 -19.11
N ALA A 436 14.66 -53.48 -18.89
CA ALA A 436 15.91 -53.03 -18.28
C ALA A 436 17.15 -53.52 -19.04
N ALA A 437 18.24 -52.78 -18.92
CA ALA A 437 19.56 -53.22 -19.31
C ALA A 437 20.22 -54.03 -18.18
N ASN A 438 21.36 -54.67 -18.50
CA ASN A 438 22.22 -55.21 -17.46
C ASN A 438 23.00 -54.08 -16.77
N ASP A 439 23.20 -54.25 -15.46
CA ASP A 439 23.97 -53.33 -14.64
C ASP A 439 25.41 -53.27 -15.17
N LEU A 440 25.84 -52.09 -15.63
CA LEU A 440 27.15 -51.90 -16.24
C LEU A 440 28.09 -51.18 -15.24
N PRO A 441 29.12 -51.83 -14.70
CA PRO A 441 30.10 -51.17 -13.86
C PRO A 441 30.93 -50.16 -14.67
N LEU A 442 31.08 -48.95 -14.15
CA LEU A 442 31.87 -47.89 -14.78
C LEU A 442 33.34 -48.02 -14.35
N ASN A 443 34.24 -48.25 -15.31
CA ASN A 443 35.67 -48.13 -15.08
C ASN A 443 36.16 -46.76 -15.53
N TYR A 444 36.60 -45.95 -14.57
CA TYR A 444 36.98 -44.55 -14.80
C TYR A 444 38.38 -44.23 -14.26
N GLN A 445 39.16 -45.24 -13.86
CA GLN A 445 40.49 -45.05 -13.27
C GLN A 445 41.55 -44.55 -14.27
N ASP A 446 41.33 -44.74 -15.58
CA ASP A 446 42.24 -44.29 -16.65
C ASP A 446 41.68 -43.11 -17.47
N ASN A 447 40.57 -42.49 -17.05
CA ASN A 447 39.92 -41.44 -17.83
C ASN A 447 40.62 -40.08 -17.66
N THR A 448 41.63 -39.82 -18.49
CA THR A 448 42.41 -38.58 -18.51
C THR A 448 41.76 -37.43 -19.31
N GLU A 449 40.68 -37.70 -20.06
CA GLU A 449 40.04 -36.72 -20.96
C GLU A 449 38.71 -36.13 -20.45
N GLY A 450 38.26 -36.46 -19.24
CA GLY A 450 37.08 -35.83 -18.63
C GLY A 450 35.72 -36.26 -19.21
N GLN A 451 35.70 -37.15 -20.20
CA GLN A 451 34.47 -37.69 -20.81
C GLN A 451 34.54 -39.22 -20.90
N LEU A 452 33.80 -39.92 -20.03
CA LEU A 452 33.73 -41.39 -20.04
C LEU A 452 32.66 -41.84 -21.04
N LYS A 453 33.03 -42.62 -22.06
CA LYS A 453 32.07 -43.17 -23.04
C LYS A 453 31.69 -44.60 -22.69
N VAL A 454 30.40 -44.87 -22.53
CA VAL A 454 29.87 -46.20 -22.22
C VAL A 454 28.66 -46.53 -23.06
N THR A 455 28.47 -47.80 -23.37
CA THR A 455 27.35 -48.28 -24.18
C THR A 455 26.60 -49.35 -23.41
N THR A 456 25.27 -49.26 -23.39
CA THR A 456 24.39 -50.23 -22.71
C THR A 456 23.19 -50.58 -23.58
N GLU A 457 22.79 -51.85 -23.56
CA GLU A 457 21.67 -52.37 -24.33
C GLU A 457 20.55 -52.84 -23.40
N ILE A 458 19.32 -52.38 -23.65
CA ILE A 458 18.11 -52.85 -22.98
C ILE A 458 17.67 -54.15 -23.65
N ASN A 459 17.79 -55.27 -22.93
CA ASN A 459 17.65 -56.61 -23.49
C ASN A 459 16.84 -57.59 -22.63
N LYS A 460 16.32 -57.17 -21.46
CA LYS A 460 15.47 -58.01 -20.60
C LYS A 460 14.20 -57.29 -20.17
N GLN A 461 13.13 -58.06 -20.00
CA GLN A 461 11.93 -57.63 -19.30
C GLN A 461 12.01 -58.11 -17.85
N LEU A 462 11.67 -57.23 -16.92
CA LEU A 462 11.66 -57.53 -15.50
C LEU A 462 10.44 -58.40 -15.15
N PRO A 463 10.64 -59.43 -14.32
CA PRO A 463 9.60 -60.41 -13.99
C PRO A 463 8.43 -59.82 -13.19
#